data_AF-A0AAC9K1F3-F1
#
_entry.id   AF-A0AAC9K1F3-F1
#
_cell.length_a   1.000
_cell.length_b   1.000
_cell.length_c   1.000
_cell.angle_alpha   90.00
_cell.angle_beta   90.00
_cell.angle_gamma   90.00
#
_symmetry.space_group_name_H-M   'P 1'
#
loop_
_entity.id
_entity.type
_entity.pdbx_description
1 polymer ?
#
loop_
_entity_poly.entity_id
_entity_poly.type
_entity_poly.pdbx_seq_one_letter_code
_entity_poly.pdbx_strand_id
1 'polypeptide(L)'
;MTLVAALAAASTFAVVAATVSGVWRIAWALVAVLLLGPVVSHLISLRQPRRLFLHPRGLGSATFHLDGEVHWDDIQSIDLGVGMNNSMVLKVGVRPDAQSYRERWRHPFSRRRGVIDIDPAVLGLDGTLLWLALRLYVLEPSTREELRGDRVPTRLLDPREALATTPQHVSDAVLATFRPEGGTR
;
A
#
# COMPACT_ATOMS: atom_id res chain seq x y z
N MET A 1 7.10 -15.19 -7.22
CA MET A 1 7.18 -16.67 -7.31
C MET A 1 5.83 -17.37 -7.33
N THR A 2 4.83 -16.94 -6.55
CA THR A 2 3.49 -17.56 -6.50
C THR A 2 2.73 -17.56 -7.84
N LEU A 3 2.83 -16.49 -8.64
CA LEU A 3 2.18 -16.41 -9.96
C LEU A 3 2.72 -17.47 -10.94
N VAL A 4 4.04 -17.60 -11.01
CA VAL A 4 4.72 -18.56 -11.90
C VAL A 4 4.36 -19.98 -11.51
N ALA A 5 4.34 -20.27 -10.20
CA ALA A 5 3.90 -21.57 -9.68
C ALA A 5 2.41 -21.85 -9.99
N ALA A 6 1.52 -20.86 -9.84
CA ALA A 6 0.10 -21.00 -10.15
C ALA A 6 -0.14 -21.26 -11.65
N LEU A 7 0.55 -20.54 -12.53
CA LEU A 7 0.50 -20.74 -13.98
C LEU A 7 1.04 -22.13 -14.37
N ALA A 8 2.20 -22.53 -13.83
CA ALA A 8 2.78 -23.84 -14.09
C ALA A 8 1.87 -24.98 -13.60
N ALA A 9 1.25 -24.83 -12.43
CA ALA A 9 0.29 -25.80 -11.89
C ALA A 9 -0.97 -25.87 -12.76
N ALA A 10 -1.58 -24.73 -13.12
CA ALA A 10 -2.76 -24.69 -13.98
C ALA A 10 -2.50 -25.35 -15.34
N SER A 11 -1.31 -25.10 -15.92
CA SER A 11 -0.86 -25.71 -17.18
C SER A 11 -0.75 -27.24 -17.05
N THR A 12 -0.11 -27.72 -15.98
CA THR A 12 0.04 -29.15 -15.70
C THR A 12 -1.31 -29.84 -15.55
N PHE A 13 -2.24 -29.25 -14.78
CA PHE A 13 -3.57 -29.84 -14.59
C PHE A 13 -4.43 -29.80 -15.85
N ALA A 14 -4.28 -28.80 -16.72
CA ALA A 14 -4.93 -28.76 -18.01
C ALA A 14 -4.43 -29.89 -18.93
N VAL A 15 -3.13 -30.19 -18.92
CA VAL A 15 -2.55 -31.32 -19.64
C VAL A 15 -3.08 -32.65 -19.11
N VAL A 16 -3.16 -32.82 -17.79
CA VAL A 16 -3.75 -34.02 -17.16
C VAL A 16 -5.24 -34.16 -17.52
N ALA A 17 -5.99 -33.08 -17.55
CA ALA A 17 -7.38 -33.13 -17.99
C ALA A 17 -7.52 -33.60 -19.45
N ALA A 18 -6.57 -33.23 -20.33
CA ALA A 18 -6.60 -33.64 -21.74
C ALA A 18 -6.27 -35.13 -21.95
N THR A 19 -5.55 -35.77 -21.01
CA THR A 19 -5.11 -37.17 -21.14
C THR A 19 -6.04 -38.17 -20.44
N VAL A 20 -6.82 -37.73 -19.46
CA VAL A 20 -7.71 -38.60 -18.67
C VAL A 20 -9.15 -38.56 -19.21
N SER A 21 -9.88 -39.68 -19.16
CA SER A 21 -11.26 -39.81 -19.63
C SER A 21 -12.30 -39.86 -18.51
N GLY A 22 -13.56 -39.59 -18.84
CA GLY A 22 -14.69 -39.69 -17.90
C GLY A 22 -14.72 -38.57 -16.86
N VAL A 23 -15.24 -38.87 -15.67
CA VAL A 23 -15.47 -37.90 -14.58
C VAL A 23 -14.17 -37.21 -14.13
N TRP A 24 -13.04 -37.91 -14.20
CA TRP A 24 -11.74 -37.35 -13.81
C TRP A 24 -11.28 -36.19 -14.70
N ARG A 25 -11.64 -36.19 -15.99
CA ARG A 25 -11.39 -35.04 -16.88
C ARG A 25 -12.02 -33.77 -16.34
N ILE A 26 -13.26 -33.89 -15.88
CA ILE A 26 -14.06 -32.77 -15.37
C ILE A 26 -13.43 -32.25 -14.07
N ALA A 27 -13.06 -33.15 -13.16
CA ALA A 27 -12.41 -32.78 -11.90
C ALA A 27 -11.09 -32.00 -12.13
N TRP A 28 -10.21 -32.50 -13.01
CA TRP A 28 -8.94 -31.84 -13.30
C TRP A 28 -9.10 -30.51 -14.04
N ALA A 29 -10.06 -30.42 -14.96
CA ALA A 29 -10.39 -29.17 -15.64
C ALA A 29 -10.90 -28.11 -14.63
N LEU A 30 -11.73 -28.51 -13.66
CA LEU A 30 -12.22 -27.62 -12.61
C LEU A 30 -11.08 -27.08 -11.73
N VAL A 31 -10.15 -27.94 -11.33
CA VAL A 31 -8.95 -27.54 -10.57
C VAL A 31 -8.08 -26.57 -11.36
N ALA A 32 -7.85 -26.84 -12.66
CA ALA A 32 -7.09 -25.94 -13.53
C ALA A 32 -7.74 -24.56 -13.64
N VAL A 33 -9.07 -24.49 -13.78
CA VAL A 33 -9.83 -23.23 -13.83
C VAL A 33 -9.76 -22.49 -12.49
N LEU A 34 -9.90 -23.18 -11.36
CA LEU A 34 -9.80 -22.56 -10.03
C LEU A 34 -8.43 -21.91 -9.79
N LEU A 35 -7.36 -22.50 -10.32
CA LEU A 35 -6.00 -21.94 -10.23
C LEU A 35 -5.77 -20.69 -11.08
N LEU A 36 -6.66 -20.39 -12.04
CA LEU A 36 -6.64 -19.12 -12.77
C LEU A 36 -7.15 -17.95 -11.92
N GLY A 37 -7.93 -18.20 -10.87
CA GLY A 37 -8.44 -17.16 -9.98
C GLY A 37 -7.34 -16.24 -9.40
N PRO A 38 -6.29 -16.80 -8.76
CA PRO A 38 -5.13 -16.03 -8.30
C PRO A 38 -4.40 -15.25 -9.41
N VAL A 39 -4.33 -15.81 -10.63
CA VAL A 39 -3.67 -15.17 -11.78
C VAL A 39 -4.46 -13.96 -12.25
N VAL A 40 -5.78 -14.11 -12.41
CA VAL A 40 -6.69 -13.02 -12.79
C VAL A 40 -6.71 -11.94 -11.72
N SER A 41 -6.78 -12.33 -10.44
CA SER A 41 -6.68 -11.43 -9.29
C SER A 41 -5.39 -10.61 -9.32
N HIS A 42 -4.25 -11.26 -9.60
CA HIS A 42 -2.96 -10.57 -9.73
C HIS A 42 -2.92 -9.62 -10.93
N LEU A 43 -3.41 -10.04 -12.09
CA LEU A 43 -3.47 -9.21 -13.29
C LEU A 43 -4.35 -7.97 -13.09
N ILE A 44 -5.49 -8.10 -12.41
CA ILE A 44 -6.35 -6.97 -12.07
C ILE A 44 -5.64 -6.05 -11.07
N SER A 45 -4.97 -6.62 -10.06
CA SER A 45 -4.18 -5.87 -9.08
C SER A 45 -3.07 -5.03 -9.74
N LEU A 46 -2.41 -5.56 -10.78
CA LEU A 46 -1.42 -4.82 -11.56
C LEU A 46 -2.02 -3.69 -12.40
N ARG A 47 -3.27 -3.85 -12.86
CA ARG A 47 -3.96 -2.84 -13.68
C ARG A 47 -4.65 -1.76 -12.85
N GLN A 48 -4.91 -1.99 -11.57
CA GLN A 48 -5.54 -0.98 -10.74
C GLN A 48 -4.49 0.03 -10.23
N PRO A 49 -4.65 1.33 -10.51
CA PRO A 49 -3.76 2.34 -9.99
C PRO A 49 -3.86 2.36 -8.46
N ARG A 50 -2.72 2.19 -7.78
CA ARG A 50 -2.64 2.40 -6.33
C ARG A 50 -2.79 3.89 -6.07
N ARG A 51 -3.74 4.28 -5.23
CA ARG A 51 -3.99 5.68 -4.91
C ARG A 51 -3.85 5.91 -3.43
N LEU A 52 -3.16 6.99 -3.09
CA LEU A 52 -3.09 7.52 -1.75
C LEU A 52 -3.95 8.78 -1.69
N PHE A 53 -4.91 8.80 -0.77
CA PHE A 53 -5.76 9.95 -0.51
C PHE A 53 -5.33 10.55 0.83
N LEU A 54 -4.96 11.82 0.81
CA LEU A 54 -4.64 12.58 2.01
C LEU A 54 -5.76 13.57 2.26
N HIS A 55 -6.37 13.49 3.43
CA HIS A 55 -7.40 14.41 3.87
C HIS A 55 -7.04 14.99 5.22
N PRO A 56 -7.56 16.17 5.59
CA PRO A 56 -7.30 16.74 6.91
C PRO A 56 -7.74 15.85 8.08
N ARG A 57 -8.71 14.96 7.83
CA ARG A 57 -9.24 14.01 8.82
C ARG A 57 -8.47 12.69 8.86
N GLY A 58 -7.79 12.32 7.78
CA GLY A 58 -7.14 11.02 7.72
C GLY A 58 -6.45 10.69 6.41
N LEU A 59 -6.07 9.43 6.33
CA LEU A 59 -5.30 8.81 5.28
C LEU A 59 -6.13 7.68 4.67
N GLY A 60 -6.38 7.75 3.37
CA GLY A 60 -6.99 6.69 2.58
C GLY A 60 -5.96 6.01 1.69
N SER A 61 -5.97 4.69 1.63
CA SER A 61 -5.24 3.94 0.62
C SER A 61 -6.22 3.07 -0.14
N ALA A 62 -6.24 3.23 -1.46
CA ALA A 62 -7.01 2.39 -2.36
C ALA A 62 -6.06 1.59 -3.24
N THR A 63 -6.09 0.28 -3.02
CA THR A 63 -5.46 -0.77 -3.82
C THR A 63 -6.49 -1.86 -4.06
N PHE A 64 -6.22 -2.76 -5.01
CA PHE A 64 -7.14 -3.86 -5.31
C PHE A 64 -7.46 -4.75 -4.08
N HIS A 65 -6.55 -4.88 -3.12
CA HIS A 65 -6.74 -5.71 -1.93
C HIS A 65 -7.00 -4.94 -0.63
N LEU A 66 -6.94 -3.61 -0.68
CA LEU A 66 -7.05 -2.74 0.47
C LEU A 66 -7.67 -1.42 0.02
N ASP A 67 -8.94 -1.24 0.38
CA ASP A 67 -9.65 0.04 0.31
C ASP A 67 -10.04 0.38 1.74
N GLY A 68 -9.25 1.26 2.35
CA GLY A 68 -9.33 1.58 3.76
C GLY A 68 -8.89 3.00 4.03
N GLU A 69 -9.61 3.66 4.92
CA GLU A 69 -9.31 4.99 5.41
C GLU A 69 -9.15 4.94 6.92
N VAL A 70 -8.13 5.63 7.43
CA VAL A 70 -7.81 5.73 8.85
C VAL A 70 -7.66 7.20 9.22
N HIS A 71 -8.25 7.60 10.35
CA HIS A 71 -8.04 8.95 10.86
C HIS A 71 -6.61 9.12 11.37
N TRP A 72 -6.07 10.34 11.29
CA TRP A 72 -4.70 10.62 11.74
C TRP A 72 -4.46 10.22 13.21
N ASP A 73 -5.47 10.42 14.07
CA ASP A 73 -5.37 10.15 15.51
C ASP A 73 -5.44 8.65 15.85
N ASP A 74 -5.91 7.84 14.89
CA ASP A 74 -5.99 6.37 14.97
C ASP A 74 -4.71 5.69 14.43
N ILE A 75 -3.75 6.46 13.94
CA ILE A 75 -2.43 5.96 13.52
C ILE A 75 -1.57 5.77 14.76
N GLN A 76 -0.96 4.59 14.86
CA GLN A 76 -0.04 4.22 15.93
C GLN A 76 1.41 4.55 15.57
N SER A 77 1.82 4.20 14.35
CA SER A 77 3.19 4.42 13.89
C SER A 77 3.27 4.54 12.37
N ILE A 78 4.35 5.17 11.90
CA ILE A 78 4.71 5.21 10.48
C ILE A 78 6.17 4.80 10.40
N ASP A 79 6.37 3.57 9.99
CA ASP A 79 7.68 2.93 9.96
C ASP A 79 8.03 2.50 8.54
N LEU A 80 9.32 2.33 8.30
CA LEU A 80 9.78 1.75 7.07
C LEU A 80 9.71 0.22 7.15
N GLY A 81 9.28 -0.41 6.06
CA GLY A 81 9.40 -1.84 5.93
C GLY A 81 9.57 -2.31 4.49
N VAL A 82 9.62 -3.63 4.36
CA VAL A 82 9.67 -4.30 3.07
C VAL A 82 8.28 -4.83 2.72
N GLY A 83 7.79 -4.47 1.54
CA GLY A 83 6.51 -4.87 0.98
C GLY A 83 6.56 -6.19 0.20
N MET A 84 5.42 -6.61 -0.34
CA MET A 84 5.37 -7.74 -1.28
C MET A 84 6.18 -7.37 -2.53
N ASN A 85 7.22 -8.15 -2.82
CA ASN A 85 8.21 -7.98 -3.90
C ASN A 85 9.51 -7.26 -3.53
N ASN A 86 9.87 -7.22 -2.25
CA ASN A 86 11.12 -6.60 -1.79
C ASN A 86 11.21 -5.09 -2.09
N SER A 87 10.06 -4.45 -2.36
CA SER A 87 9.98 -3.00 -2.50
C SER A 87 9.96 -2.35 -1.13
N MET A 88 10.53 -1.17 -1.06
CA MET A 88 10.52 -0.34 0.14
C MET A 88 9.13 0.30 0.27
N VAL A 89 8.46 0.05 1.40
CA VAL A 89 7.11 0.57 1.67
C VAL A 89 7.06 1.25 3.02
N LEU A 90 6.23 2.28 3.14
CA LEU A 90 5.87 2.89 4.41
C LEU A 90 4.73 2.09 5.02
N LYS A 91 4.97 1.55 6.21
CA LYS A 91 4.03 0.79 7.01
C LYS A 91 3.35 1.73 7.98
N VAL A 92 2.09 2.02 7.72
CA VAL A 92 1.25 2.80 8.62
C VAL A 92 0.54 1.83 9.56
N GLY A 93 1.04 1.75 10.79
CA GLY A 93 0.44 0.97 11.86
C GLY A 93 -0.83 1.64 12.35
N VAL A 94 -1.93 0.90 12.39
CA VAL A 94 -3.24 1.37 12.85
C VAL A 94 -3.48 0.83 14.25
N ARG A 95 -4.02 1.67 15.14
CA ARG A 95 -4.37 1.24 16.50
C ARG A 95 -5.40 0.11 16.47
N PRO A 96 -5.32 -0.90 17.36
CA PRO A 96 -6.24 -2.04 17.38
C PRO A 96 -7.73 -1.65 17.55
N ASP A 97 -7.98 -0.51 18.19
CA ASP A 97 -9.28 0.06 18.54
C ASP A 97 -9.79 1.13 17.57
N ALA A 98 -9.02 1.45 16.51
CA ALA A 98 -9.38 2.46 15.51
C ALA A 98 -10.75 2.19 14.86
N GLN A 99 -11.78 2.94 15.27
CA GLN A 99 -13.14 2.80 14.72
C GLN A 99 -13.21 3.26 13.26
N SER A 100 -12.46 4.32 12.90
CA SER A 100 -12.43 4.85 11.53
C SER A 100 -11.99 3.79 10.52
N TYR A 101 -10.96 3.02 10.87
CA TYR A 101 -10.48 1.91 10.07
C TYR A 101 -11.43 0.72 10.07
N ARG A 102 -12.21 0.53 11.15
CA ARG A 102 -13.21 -0.55 11.28
C ARG A 102 -14.41 -0.37 10.35
N GLU A 103 -14.90 0.84 10.23
CA GLU A 103 -16.13 1.14 9.51
C GLU A 103 -15.93 1.24 7.99
N ARG A 104 -14.73 1.64 7.53
CA ARG A 104 -14.48 1.95 6.11
C ARG A 104 -13.75 0.86 5.32
N TRP A 105 -13.70 -0.38 5.82
CA TRP A 105 -13.12 -1.49 5.05
C TRP A 105 -14.12 -2.08 4.07
N ARG A 106 -13.76 -2.09 2.78
CA ARG A 106 -14.69 -2.47 1.70
C ARG A 106 -14.36 -3.77 0.97
N HIS A 107 -13.34 -4.54 1.39
CA HIS A 107 -12.92 -5.72 0.64
C HIS A 107 -13.41 -7.05 1.24
N PRO A 108 -14.34 -7.79 0.58
CA PRO A 108 -14.95 -9.00 1.13
C PRO A 108 -14.01 -10.20 1.25
N PHE A 109 -12.94 -10.26 0.46
CA PHE A 109 -12.04 -11.43 0.39
C PHE A 109 -10.62 -11.18 0.93
N SER A 110 -10.36 -9.99 1.48
CA SER A 110 -9.03 -9.64 1.99
C SER A 110 -9.09 -9.55 3.51
N ARG A 111 -8.10 -10.14 4.19
CA ARG A 111 -8.01 -10.03 5.65
C ARG A 111 -7.55 -8.63 6.01
N ARG A 112 -8.31 -7.97 6.88
CA ARG A 112 -7.88 -6.71 7.51
C ARG A 112 -6.56 -6.93 8.22
N ARG A 113 -5.57 -6.13 7.86
CA ARG A 113 -4.28 -6.04 8.56
C ARG A 113 -4.29 -4.78 9.42
N GLY A 114 -3.63 -4.82 10.58
CA GLY A 114 -3.38 -3.63 11.41
C GLY A 114 -2.32 -2.69 10.84
N VAL A 115 -1.92 -2.89 9.58
CA VAL A 115 -0.91 -2.12 8.88
C VAL A 115 -1.41 -1.84 7.47
N ILE A 116 -1.27 -0.58 7.04
CA ILE A 116 -1.48 -0.15 5.66
C ILE A 116 -0.10 0.02 5.04
N ASP A 117 0.18 -0.75 3.98
CA ASP A 117 1.44 -0.64 3.23
C ASP A 117 1.26 0.41 2.12
N ILE A 118 2.10 1.43 2.11
CA ILE A 118 2.14 2.49 1.09
C ILE A 118 3.46 2.37 0.34
N ASP A 119 3.39 2.21 -0.97
CA ASP A 119 4.56 2.07 -1.84
C ASP A 119 4.83 3.42 -2.55
N PRO A 120 5.83 4.21 -2.11
CA PRO A 120 6.08 5.55 -2.67
C PRO A 120 6.47 5.48 -4.15
N ALA A 121 7.17 4.43 -4.57
CA ALA A 121 7.63 4.27 -5.95
C ALA A 121 6.46 4.12 -6.91
N VAL A 122 5.40 3.42 -6.51
CA VAL A 122 4.17 3.29 -7.32
C VAL A 122 3.39 4.60 -7.39
N LEU A 123 3.56 5.48 -6.40
CA LEU A 123 2.95 6.82 -6.39
C LEU A 123 3.79 7.86 -7.16
N GLY A 124 5.01 7.51 -7.59
CA GLY A 124 5.94 8.46 -8.21
C GLY A 124 6.47 9.51 -7.23
N LEU A 125 6.53 9.19 -5.93
CA LEU A 125 6.98 10.09 -4.87
C LEU A 125 8.30 9.61 -4.27
N ASP A 126 9.12 10.56 -3.81
CA ASP A 126 10.27 10.24 -2.95
C ASP A 126 9.75 9.70 -1.60
N GLY A 127 10.17 8.48 -1.26
CA GLY A 127 9.75 7.80 -0.03
C GLY A 127 10.15 8.55 1.24
N THR A 128 11.25 9.29 1.21
CA THR A 128 11.72 10.12 2.33
C THR A 128 10.81 11.33 2.53
N LEU A 129 10.43 12.01 1.45
CA LEU A 129 9.50 13.15 1.51
C LEU A 129 8.12 12.72 1.97
N LEU A 130 7.63 11.58 1.47
CA LEU A 130 6.38 11.00 1.92
C LEU A 130 6.44 10.62 3.40
N TRP A 131 7.54 10.04 3.86
CA TRP A 131 7.70 9.68 5.27
C TRP A 131 7.71 10.90 6.19
N LEU A 132 8.46 11.95 5.83
CA LEU A 132 8.48 13.22 6.56
C LEU A 132 7.08 13.82 6.65
N ALA A 133 6.37 13.93 5.52
CA ALA A 133 5.03 14.50 5.48
C ALA A 133 4.04 13.71 6.34
N LEU A 134 4.00 12.38 6.23
CA LEU A 134 3.08 11.56 7.01
C LEU A 134 3.37 11.66 8.52
N ARG A 135 4.64 11.63 8.93
CA ARG A 135 4.99 11.83 10.35
C ARG A 135 4.60 13.22 10.82
N LEU A 136 4.80 14.24 10.00
CA LEU A 136 4.43 15.62 10.32
C LEU A 136 2.92 15.74 10.52
N TYR A 137 2.07 15.17 9.66
CA TYR A 137 0.62 15.21 9.85
C TYR A 137 0.14 14.45 11.10
N VAL A 138 0.85 13.39 11.49
CA VAL A 138 0.53 12.67 12.73
C VAL A 138 0.89 13.49 13.95
N LEU A 139 2.10 14.07 13.98
CA LEU A 139 2.65 14.74 15.16
C LEU A 139 2.20 16.20 15.31
N GLU A 140 1.93 16.90 14.21
CA GLU A 140 1.57 18.31 14.17
C GLU A 140 0.22 18.53 13.48
N PRO A 141 -0.92 18.41 14.20
CA PRO A 141 -2.25 18.47 13.60
C PRO A 141 -2.57 19.76 12.83
N SER A 142 -1.93 20.87 13.20
CA SER A 142 -2.07 22.16 12.50
C SER A 142 -1.60 22.09 11.04
N THR A 143 -0.66 21.21 10.72
CA THR A 143 -0.12 21.04 9.35
C THR A 143 -1.10 20.33 8.42
N ARG A 144 -2.13 19.67 8.95
CA ARG A 144 -3.17 18.98 8.16
C ARG A 144 -4.03 19.94 7.34
N GLU A 145 -3.99 21.23 7.64
CA GLU A 145 -4.70 22.28 6.91
C GLU A 145 -4.31 22.36 5.43
N GLU A 146 -3.05 22.09 5.10
CA GLU A 146 -2.59 22.10 3.70
C GLU A 146 -3.25 21.00 2.85
N LEU A 147 -3.77 19.95 3.50
CA LEU A 147 -4.51 18.85 2.85
C LEU A 147 -5.95 19.24 2.46
N ARG A 148 -6.41 20.45 2.79
CA ARG A 148 -7.74 20.94 2.34
C ARG A 148 -7.74 21.37 0.88
N GLY A 149 -6.58 21.69 0.31
CA GLY A 149 -6.49 22.14 -1.07
C GLY A 149 -6.60 21.01 -2.09
N ASP A 150 -6.98 21.34 -3.32
CA ASP A 150 -7.04 20.41 -4.46
C ASP A 150 -5.65 20.10 -5.06
N ARG A 151 -4.57 20.58 -4.44
CA ARG A 151 -3.20 20.43 -4.93
C ARG A 151 -2.41 19.50 -4.02
N VAL A 152 -1.47 18.77 -4.63
CA VAL A 152 -0.49 18.00 -3.88
C VAL A 152 0.36 18.96 -3.03
N PRO A 153 0.49 18.75 -1.71
CA PRO A 153 1.34 19.56 -0.85
C PRO A 153 2.76 19.66 -1.40
N THR A 154 3.32 20.86 -1.51
CA THR A 154 4.62 21.09 -2.15
C THR A 154 5.75 20.32 -1.46
N ARG A 155 5.68 20.11 -0.14
CA ARG A 155 6.66 19.28 0.60
C ARG A 155 6.74 17.82 0.15
N LEU A 156 5.75 17.30 -0.56
CA LEU A 156 5.82 15.97 -1.17
C LEU A 156 6.63 15.97 -2.48
N LEU A 157 6.92 17.15 -3.03
CA LEU A 157 7.54 17.36 -4.34
C LEU A 157 8.88 18.13 -4.24
N ASP A 158 9.04 19.00 -3.25
CA ASP A 158 10.23 19.81 -3.03
C ASP A 158 10.94 19.43 -1.71
N PRO A 159 12.13 18.80 -1.80
CA PRO A 159 12.96 18.47 -0.65
C PRO A 159 13.35 19.66 0.22
N ARG A 160 13.57 20.84 -0.37
CA ARG A 160 14.00 22.02 0.38
C ARG A 160 12.86 22.55 1.24
N GLU A 161 11.67 22.62 0.66
CA GLU A 161 10.48 23.02 1.42
C GLU A 161 10.15 22.00 2.51
N ALA A 162 10.25 20.70 2.21
CA ALA A 162 10.02 19.64 3.18
C ALA A 162 10.95 19.78 4.40
N LEU A 163 12.25 20.00 4.16
CA LEU A 163 13.23 20.17 5.24
C LEU A 163 13.06 21.48 6.00
N ALA A 164 12.73 22.58 5.31
CA ALA A 164 12.54 23.88 5.94
C ALA A 164 11.28 23.96 6.82
N THR A 165 10.23 23.22 6.45
CA THR A 165 8.92 23.26 7.12
C THR A 165 8.71 22.14 8.14
N THR A 166 9.60 21.16 8.21
CA THR A 166 9.49 20.03 9.15
C THR A 166 10.34 20.26 10.40
N PRO A 167 9.76 20.28 11.61
CA PRO A 167 10.52 20.40 12.85
C PRO A 167 11.51 19.24 13.05
N GLN A 168 12.64 19.52 13.72
CA GLN A 168 13.71 18.53 13.96
C GLN A 168 13.21 17.24 14.62
N HIS A 169 12.34 17.35 15.62
CA HIS A 169 11.79 16.18 16.33
C HIS A 169 10.99 15.23 15.42
N VAL A 170 10.48 15.72 14.27
CA VAL A 170 9.83 14.91 13.25
C VAL A 170 10.86 14.36 12.27
N SER A 171 11.79 15.21 11.82
CA SER A 171 12.74 14.88 10.75
C SER A 171 13.88 13.96 11.20
N ASP A 172 14.35 14.05 12.44
CA ASP A 172 15.58 13.39 12.89
C ASP A 172 15.52 11.86 12.72
N ALA A 173 14.40 11.24 13.08
CA ALA A 173 14.21 9.80 12.91
C ALA A 173 14.26 9.35 11.44
N VAL A 174 13.73 10.20 10.54
CA VAL A 174 13.73 9.93 9.10
C VAL A 174 15.11 10.18 8.51
N LEU A 175 15.72 11.32 8.84
CA LEU A 175 17.00 11.78 8.32
C LEU A 175 18.21 10.98 8.84
N ALA A 176 18.06 10.30 9.99
CA ALA A 176 19.01 9.31 10.47
C ALA A 176 19.03 8.05 9.58
N THR A 177 17.93 7.76 8.88
CA THR A 177 17.78 6.54 8.07
C THR A 177 17.93 6.82 6.58
N PHE A 178 17.35 7.91 6.07
CA PHE A 178 17.32 8.27 4.65
C PHE A 178 17.55 9.77 4.46
N ARG A 179 18.11 10.15 3.31
CA ARG A 179 18.17 11.54 2.89
C ARG A 179 17.32 11.76 1.65
N PRO A 180 16.53 12.83 1.60
CA PRO A 180 15.76 13.16 0.41
C PRO A 180 16.70 13.54 -0.74
N GLU A 181 16.37 13.10 -1.95
CA GLU A 181 17.18 13.40 -3.13
C GLU A 181 17.10 14.90 -3.45
N GLY A 182 18.24 15.62 -3.46
CA GLY A 182 18.29 17.05 -3.79
C GLY A 182 18.27 18.03 -2.60
N GLY A 183 18.20 17.54 -1.36
CA GLY A 183 18.43 18.35 -0.16
C GLY A 183 19.92 18.68 0.01
N THR A 184 20.34 19.90 -0.35
CA THR A 184 21.70 20.37 -0.07
C THR A 184 21.85 20.81 1.40
N ARG A 185 23.03 20.54 1.98
CA ARG A 185 23.45 20.95 3.33
C ARG A 185 23.39 22.46 3.55
#